data_AF-A0A803Y5L6-F1
#
_entry.id   AF-A0A803Y5L6-F1
#
_cell.length_a   1.000
_cell.length_b   1.000
_cell.length_c   1.000
_cell.angle_alpha   90.00
_cell.angle_beta   90.00
_cell.angle_gamma   90.00
#
_symmetry.space_group_name_H-M   'P 1'
#
loop_
_entity.id
_entity.type
_entity.pdbx_description
1 polymer ?
#
loop_
_entity_poly.entity_id
_entity_poly.type
_entity_poly.pdbx_seq_one_letter_code
_entity_poly.pdbx_strand_id
1 'polypeptide(L)'
;MSKELMRNLKGKKKAHEMWKNGLTTWEEYRNVARACRDATRKAKARLELNLAKVIKDNKKGFFKYEESTNELINEELGIAYPIIDGIPNMIPEAARTTRKRPPAEGSEQP
;
A
#
# COMPACT_ATOMS: atom_id res chain seq x y z
N MET A 1 1.35 1.07 12.12
CA MET A 1 0.58 0.57 13.29
C MET A 1 -0.20 1.75 13.88
N SER A 2 -1.52 1.65 14.11
CA SER A 2 -2.33 2.79 14.56
C SER A 2 -1.99 3.21 16.00
N LYS A 3 -2.00 4.53 16.29
CA LYS A 3 -1.81 5.08 17.65
C LYS A 3 -2.82 4.48 18.65
N GLU A 4 -4.04 4.21 18.21
CA GLU A 4 -5.11 3.53 18.95
C GLU A 4 -4.69 2.11 19.41
N LEU A 5 -4.12 1.32 18.50
CA LEU A 5 -3.71 -0.06 18.78
C LEU A 5 -2.58 -0.09 19.81
N MET A 6 -1.62 0.83 19.68
CA MET A 6 -0.53 1.00 20.64
C MET A 6 -1.05 1.38 22.04
N ARG A 7 -2.04 2.26 22.12
CA ARG A 7 -2.69 2.64 23.39
C ARG A 7 -3.34 1.43 24.06
N ASN A 8 -4.10 0.63 23.29
CA ASN A 8 -4.77 -0.56 23.82
C ASN A 8 -3.78 -1.65 24.28
N LEU A 9 -2.69 -1.86 23.55
CA LEU A 9 -1.63 -2.80 23.96
C LEU A 9 -0.95 -2.37 25.26
N LYS A 10 -0.63 -1.08 25.40
CA LYS A 10 -0.09 -0.53 26.66
C LYS A 10 -1.08 -0.64 27.81
N GLY A 11 -2.35 -0.35 27.57
CA GLY A 11 -3.43 -0.50 28.56
C GLY A 11 -3.56 -1.95 29.03
N LYS A 12 -3.53 -2.92 28.11
CA LYS A 12 -3.57 -4.36 28.44
C LYS A 12 -2.38 -4.78 29.30
N LYS A 13 -1.16 -4.32 29.00
CA LYS A 13 0.03 -4.62 29.81
C LYS A 13 -0.13 -4.09 31.24
N LYS A 14 -0.57 -2.85 31.39
CA LYS A 14 -0.80 -2.21 32.70
C LYS A 14 -1.89 -2.93 33.51
N ALA A 15 -3.02 -3.28 32.87
CA ALA A 15 -4.09 -4.02 33.51
C ALA A 15 -3.65 -5.43 33.96
N HIS A 16 -2.79 -6.09 33.17
CA HIS A 16 -2.22 -7.38 33.55
C HIS A 16 -1.34 -7.28 34.81
N GLU A 17 -0.47 -6.26 34.88
CA GLU A 17 0.37 -6.01 36.07
C GLU A 17 -0.47 -5.69 37.31
N MET A 18 -1.49 -4.82 37.16
CA MET A 18 -2.41 -4.51 38.25
C MET A 18 -3.15 -5.75 38.75
N TRP A 19 -3.59 -6.64 37.85
CA TRP A 19 -4.30 -7.86 38.23
C TRP A 19 -3.38 -8.84 38.95
N LYS A 20 -2.15 -9.00 38.46
CA LYS A 20 -1.13 -9.84 39.08
C LYS A 20 -0.79 -9.38 40.51
N ASN A 21 -0.84 -8.07 40.75
CA ASN A 21 -0.56 -7.47 42.06
C ASN A 21 -1.80 -7.32 42.95
N GLY A 22 -2.97 -7.84 42.53
CA GLY A 22 -4.22 -7.75 43.29
C GLY A 22 -4.85 -6.35 43.36
N LEU A 23 -4.36 -5.40 42.55
CA LEU A 23 -4.83 -4.00 42.53
C LEU A 23 -6.07 -3.77 41.65
N THR A 24 -6.50 -4.78 40.89
CA THR A 24 -7.68 -4.73 40.03
C THR A 24 -8.31 -6.12 39.98
N THR A 25 -9.59 -6.16 39.66
CA THR A 25 -10.32 -7.42 39.55
C THR A 25 -9.96 -8.13 38.24
N TRP A 26 -10.14 -9.45 38.24
CA TRP A 26 -10.03 -10.27 37.02
C TRP A 26 -10.98 -9.79 35.90
N GLU A 27 -12.14 -9.26 36.26
CA GLU A 27 -13.16 -8.79 35.34
C GLU A 27 -12.72 -7.52 34.60
N GLU A 28 -12.10 -6.58 35.30
CA GLU A 28 -11.50 -5.38 34.71
C GLU A 28 -10.37 -5.73 33.73
N TYR A 29 -9.46 -6.63 34.12
CA TYR A 29 -8.43 -7.11 33.21
C TYR A 29 -9.01 -7.77 31.95
N ARG A 30 -10.00 -8.65 32.12
CA ARG A 30 -10.67 -9.37 31.02
C ARG A 30 -11.31 -8.39 30.03
N ASN A 31 -11.93 -7.32 30.52
CA ASN A 31 -12.54 -6.29 29.69
C ASN A 31 -11.49 -5.54 28.86
N VAL A 32 -10.36 -5.14 29.46
CA VAL A 32 -9.25 -4.50 28.73
C VAL A 32 -8.65 -5.44 27.69
N ALA A 33 -8.46 -6.72 28.03
CA ALA A 33 -7.93 -7.73 27.11
C ALA A 33 -8.85 -7.95 25.90
N ARG A 34 -10.18 -7.99 26.11
CA ARG A 34 -11.18 -8.07 25.03
C ARG A 34 -11.14 -6.86 24.12
N ALA A 35 -11.17 -5.65 24.68
CA ALA A 35 -11.10 -4.40 23.92
C ALA A 35 -9.83 -4.34 23.05
N CYS A 36 -8.69 -4.74 23.59
CA CYS A 36 -7.43 -4.80 22.84
C CYS A 36 -7.50 -5.81 21.67
N ARG A 37 -8.10 -6.98 21.89
CA ARG A 37 -8.28 -8.01 20.84
C ARG A 37 -9.19 -7.50 19.73
N ASP A 38 -10.28 -6.82 20.06
CA ASP A 38 -11.23 -6.29 19.08
C ASP A 38 -10.67 -5.10 18.31
N ALA A 39 -9.91 -4.21 18.96
CA ALA A 39 -9.18 -3.16 18.28
C ALA A 39 -8.18 -3.73 17.26
N THR A 40 -7.49 -4.82 17.62
CA THR A 40 -6.56 -5.52 16.72
C THR A 40 -7.29 -6.11 15.52
N ARG A 41 -8.43 -6.79 15.74
CA ARG A 41 -9.27 -7.33 14.66
C ARG A 41 -9.76 -6.25 13.71
N LYS A 42 -10.30 -5.15 14.25
CA LYS A 42 -10.78 -4.01 13.45
C LYS A 42 -9.65 -3.38 12.62
N ALA A 43 -8.47 -3.21 13.20
CA ALA A 43 -7.31 -2.69 12.48
C ALA A 43 -6.87 -3.64 11.36
N LYS A 44 -6.84 -4.95 11.62
CA LYS A 44 -6.51 -5.97 10.62
C LYS A 44 -7.51 -5.97 9.46
N ALA A 45 -8.81 -6.01 9.76
CA ALA A 45 -9.87 -5.97 8.75
C ALA A 45 -9.81 -4.69 7.89
N ARG A 46 -9.50 -3.54 8.50
CA ARG A 46 -9.32 -2.29 7.74
C ARG A 46 -8.10 -2.32 6.81
N LEU A 47 -7.01 -2.95 7.25
CA LEU A 47 -5.83 -3.14 6.41
C LEU A 47 -6.12 -4.10 5.24
N GLU A 48 -6.75 -5.24 5.52
CA GLU A 48 -7.16 -6.22 4.49
C GLU A 48 -8.13 -5.59 3.48
N LEU A 49 -9.10 -4.79 3.93
CA LEU A 49 -10.00 -4.04 3.06
C LEU A 49 -9.24 -3.03 2.18
N ASN A 50 -8.31 -2.27 2.75
CA ASN A 50 -7.52 -1.32 1.98
C ASN A 50 -6.64 -2.03 0.96
N LEU A 51 -6.06 -3.18 1.32
CA LEU A 51 -5.29 -4.01 0.39
C LEU A 51 -6.18 -4.55 -0.74
N ALA A 52 -7.37 -5.06 -0.41
CA ALA A 52 -8.33 -5.53 -1.41
C ALA A 52 -8.77 -4.39 -2.35
N LYS A 53 -8.94 -3.17 -1.83
CA LYS A 53 -9.19 -1.99 -2.67
C LYS A 53 -7.99 -1.68 -3.56
N VAL A 54 -6.78 -1.64 -3.02
CA VAL A 54 -5.56 -1.42 -3.83
C VAL A 54 -5.38 -2.48 -4.90
N ILE A 55 -5.76 -3.74 -4.65
CA ILE A 55 -5.71 -4.83 -5.66
C ILE A 55 -6.84 -4.68 -6.68
N LYS A 56 -8.05 -4.33 -6.24
CA LYS A 56 -9.21 -4.10 -7.12
C LYS A 56 -9.00 -2.87 -8.03
N ASP A 57 -8.43 -1.82 -7.47
CA ASP A 57 -8.12 -0.56 -8.12
C ASP A 57 -6.77 -0.62 -8.85
N ASN A 58 -5.89 -1.58 -8.50
CA ASN A 58 -4.86 -2.11 -9.40
C ASN A 58 -5.59 -2.78 -10.57
N LYS A 59 -6.09 -1.96 -11.49
CA LYS A 59 -6.57 -2.39 -12.79
C LYS A 59 -5.51 -3.35 -13.32
N LYS A 60 -5.86 -4.62 -13.49
CA LYS A 60 -5.06 -5.67 -14.13
C LYS A 60 -4.72 -5.35 -15.61
N GLY A 61 -4.80 -4.08 -16.02
CA GLY A 61 -4.57 -3.54 -17.35
C GLY A 61 -3.81 -2.21 -17.29
N PHE A 62 -2.76 -2.12 -16.46
CA PHE A 62 -1.83 -0.98 -16.52
C PHE A 62 -0.99 -1.00 -17.80
N PHE A 63 -0.75 -2.18 -18.36
CA PHE A 63 0.05 -2.34 -19.57
C PHE A 63 -0.86 -2.63 -20.75
N LYS A 64 -0.90 -1.72 -21.71
CA LYS A 64 -1.49 -1.93 -23.02
C LYS A 64 -0.40 -2.39 -23.97
N TYR A 65 -0.64 -3.48 -24.68
CA TYR A 65 0.26 -3.90 -25.75
C TYR A 65 0.09 -2.97 -26.95
N GLU A 66 1.21 -2.46 -27.45
CA GLU A 66 1.30 -1.67 -28.67
C GLU A 66 2.03 -2.49 -29.72
N GLU A 67 1.30 -2.92 -30.74
CA GLU A 67 1.83 -3.80 -31.78
C GLU A 67 2.84 -3.08 -32.69
N SER A 68 2.66 -1.78 -32.91
CA SER A 68 3.53 -0.99 -33.77
C SER A 68 4.97 -0.89 -33.26
N THR A 69 5.15 -0.88 -31.94
CA THR A 69 6.47 -0.81 -31.30
C THR A 69 6.87 -2.10 -30.59
N ASN A 70 5.97 -3.10 -30.52
CA ASN A 70 6.13 -4.32 -29.76
C ASN A 70 6.50 -4.03 -28.28
N GLU A 71 5.75 -3.12 -27.66
CA GLU A 71 5.99 -2.64 -26.29
C GLU A 71 4.75 -2.82 -25.41
N LEU A 72 4.98 -2.94 -24.10
CA LEU A 72 3.97 -2.82 -23.06
C LEU A 72 3.96 -1.39 -22.50
N ILE A 73 2.91 -0.64 -22.81
CA ILE A 73 2.77 0.77 -22.43
C ILE A 73 1.95 0.90 -21.15
N ASN A 74 2.49 1.61 -20.16
CA ASN A 74 1.76 2.10 -19.01
C ASN A 74 1.50 3.61 -19.15
N GLU A 75 0.27 3.95 -19.51
CA GLU A 75 -0.17 5.32 -19.75
C GLU A 75 -0.16 6.18 -18.47
N GLU A 76 -0.42 5.59 -17.30
CA GLU A 76 -0.46 6.29 -16.02
C GLU A 76 0.95 6.70 -15.56
N LEU A 77 1.91 5.78 -15.68
CA LEU A 77 3.31 6.04 -15.38
C LEU A 77 4.02 6.78 -16.51
N GLY A 78 3.46 6.76 -17.72
CA GLY A 78 4.07 7.34 -18.92
C GLY A 78 5.36 6.63 -19.31
N ILE A 79 5.37 5.30 -19.21
CA ILE A 79 6.52 4.43 -19.52
C ILE A 79 6.11 3.31 -20.47
N ALA A 80 7.05 2.82 -21.28
CA ALA A 80 6.90 1.68 -22.17
C ALA A 80 8.05 0.69 -21.98
N TYR A 81 7.72 -0.60 -21.86
CA TYR A 81 8.70 -1.68 -21.76
C TYR A 81 8.77 -2.45 -23.08
N PRO A 82 9.97 -2.72 -23.63
CA PRO A 82 10.11 -3.51 -24.84
C PRO A 82 9.80 -4.98 -24.57
N ILE A 83 9.20 -5.65 -25.56
CA ILE A 83 9.04 -7.11 -25.58
C ILE A 83 10.17 -7.67 -26.44
N ILE A 84 11.04 -8.46 -25.82
CA ILE A 84 12.21 -9.07 -26.47
C ILE A 84 11.98 -10.57 -26.45
N ASP A 85 12.01 -11.21 -27.63
CA ASP A 85 11.76 -12.66 -27.80
C ASP A 85 10.42 -13.14 -27.19
N GLY A 86 9.40 -12.29 -27.22
CA GLY A 86 8.08 -12.57 -26.65
C GLY A 86 7.99 -12.39 -25.12
N ILE A 87 9.08 -11.99 -24.46
CA ILE A 87 9.13 -11.75 -23.02
C ILE A 87 9.25 -10.24 -22.77
N PRO A 88 8.33 -9.62 -22.00
CA PRO A 88 8.46 -8.23 -21.60
C PRO A 88 9.69 -7.99 -20.71
N ASN A 89 10.53 -7.03 -21.07
CA ASN A 89 11.66 -6.60 -20.24
C ASN A 89 11.19 -5.60 -19.17
N MET A 90 10.88 -6.09 -17.97
CA MET A 90 10.32 -5.29 -16.85
C MET A 90 11.39 -4.61 -15.96
N ILE A 91 12.59 -4.39 -16.49
CA ILE A 91 13.67 -3.68 -15.79
C ILE A 91 13.40 -2.16 -15.87
N PRO A 92 13.32 -1.42 -14.75
CA PRO A 92 13.03 0.02 -14.77
C PRO A 92 13.96 0.84 -15.68
N GLU A 93 15.25 0.48 -15.72
CA GLU A 93 16.25 1.11 -16.57
C GLU A 93 16.02 0.87 -18.07
N ALA A 94 15.31 -0.19 -18.44
CA ALA A 94 14.95 -0.50 -19.83
C ALA A 94 13.66 0.21 -20.28
N ALA A 95 12.93 0.87 -19.38
CA ALA A 95 11.69 1.54 -19.71
C ALA A 95 11.92 2.84 -20.50
N ARG A 96 11.24 3.01 -21.62
CA ARG A 96 11.18 4.28 -22.35
C ARG A 96 10.12 5.20 -21.77
N THR A 97 10.41 6.47 -21.58
CA THR A 97 9.42 7.48 -21.21
C THR A 97 8.55 7.85 -22.43
N THR A 98 7.22 7.75 -22.29
CA THR A 98 6.24 8.00 -23.38
C THR A 98 5.58 9.38 -23.30
N ARG A 99 5.85 10.19 -22.27
CA ARG A 99 5.35 11.56 -22.19
C ARG A 99 5.89 12.40 -23.36
N LYS A 100 5.01 12.81 -24.28
CA LYS A 100 5.33 13.85 -25.27
C LYS A 100 5.80 15.10 -24.53
N ARG A 101 7.06 15.49 -24.72
CA ARG A 101 7.51 16.85 -24.38
C ARG A 101 6.67 17.82 -25.22
N PRO A 102 6.07 18.88 -24.65
CA PRO A 102 5.53 19.98 -25.47
C PRO A 102 6.63 20.50 -26.39
N PRO A 103 6.32 20.99 -27.62
CA PRO A 103 7.32 21.62 -28.46
C PRO A 103 8.03 22.69 -27.65
N ALA A 104 9.37 22.68 -27.67
CA ALA A 104 10.15 23.75 -27.08
C ALA A 104 9.82 25.04 -27.85
N GLU A 105 9.03 25.92 -27.23
CA GLU A 105 8.85 27.27 -27.74
C GLU A 105 10.19 27.99 -27.69
N GLY A 106 10.61 28.43 -28.88
CA GLY A 106 11.38 29.65 -29.09
C GLY A 106 12.72 29.76 -28.38
N SER A 107 13.78 29.39 -29.10
CA SER A 107 15.06 30.07 -28.96
C SER A 107 14.92 31.53 -29.41
N GLU A 108 14.82 32.47 -28.47
CA GLU A 108 15.26 33.85 -28.66
C GLU A 108 16.11 34.26 -27.45
N GLN A 109 17.43 34.26 -27.67
CA GLN A 109 18.42 34.99 -26.90
C GLN A 109 18.67 36.34 -27.60
N PRO A 110 19.11 37.37 -26.86
CA PRO A 110 18.82 38.80 -27.11
C PRO A 110 19.43 39.40 -28.37
#